data_AF-A0A4R9XNA1-F1
#
_entry.id   AF-A0A4R9XNA1-F1
#
_cell.length_a   1.000
_cell.length_b   1.000
_cell.length_c   1.000
_cell.angle_alpha   90.00
_cell.angle_beta   90.00
_cell.angle_gamma   90.00
#
_symmetry.space_group_name_H-M   'P 1'
#
loop_
_entity.id
_entity.type
_entity.pdbx_description
1 polymer ?
#
loop_
_entity_poly.entity_id
_entity_poly.type
_entity_poly.pdbx_seq_one_letter_code
_entity_poly.pdbx_strand_id
1 'polypeptide(L)' 'DDQSRLRKGHGALNMAIVRHFAINLVRTVSDKHSIKLRRKKAGWSADYLAAILGELRR' A
#
# COMPACT_ATOMS: atom_id res chain seq x y z
N ASP A 1 16.78 -8.84 -8.03
CA ASP A 1 17.23 -7.54 -7.51
C ASP A 1 16.47 -6.99 -6.29
N ASP A 2 15.15 -6.85 -6.32
CA ASP A 2 14.40 -6.21 -5.22
C ASP A 2 14.59 -6.88 -3.83
N GLN A 3 14.66 -8.21 -3.81
CA GLN A 3 14.88 -9.00 -2.60
C GLN A 3 16.27 -8.79 -1.96
N SER A 4 17.28 -8.36 -2.74
CA SER A 4 18.64 -8.11 -2.21
C SER A 4 18.72 -6.80 -1.43
N ARG A 5 17.90 -5.79 -1.77
CA ARG A 5 17.87 -4.49 -1.09
C ARG A 5 17.27 -4.58 0.31
N LEU A 6 16.40 -5.57 0.54
CA LEU A 6 15.80 -5.85 1.85
C LEU A 6 16.78 -6.46 2.87
N ARG A 7 17.85 -7.10 2.39
CA ARG A 7 18.80 -7.88 3.23
C ARG A 7 20.04 -7.10 3.65
N LYS A 8 20.19 -5.85 3.20
CA LYS A 8 21.32 -4.99 3.57
C LYS A 8 20.85 -3.91 4.55
N GLY A 9 21.58 -3.71 5.64
CA GLY A 9 21.26 -2.70 6.67
C GLY A 9 19.87 -2.90 7.27
N HIS A 10 19.10 -1.81 7.41
CA HIS A 10 17.77 -1.80 8.03
C HIS A 10 16.61 -2.05 7.05
N GLY A 11 16.86 -2.64 5.87
CA GLY A 11 15.85 -2.84 4.83
C GLY A 11 14.60 -3.60 5.30
N ALA A 12 14.78 -4.66 6.07
CA ALA A 12 13.67 -5.44 6.64
C ALA A 12 12.77 -4.61 7.57
N LEU A 13 13.38 -3.82 8.48
CA LEU A 13 12.68 -2.95 9.43
C LEU A 13 11.94 -1.83 8.69
N ASN A 14 12.64 -1.12 7.80
CA ASN A 14 12.07 -0.03 7.01
C ASN A 14 10.85 -0.51 6.21
N MET A 15 10.95 -1.69 5.61
CA MET A 15 9.83 -2.25 4.85
C MET A 15 8.72 -2.82 5.74
N ALA A 16 8.99 -3.20 6.99
CA ALA A 16 7.92 -3.51 7.94
C ALA A 16 7.06 -2.27 8.21
N ILE A 17 7.69 -1.11 8.39
CA ILE A 17 7.00 0.18 8.56
C ILE A 17 6.20 0.52 7.30
N VAL A 18 6.81 0.46 6.12
CA VAL A 18 6.13 0.73 4.84
C VAL A 18 4.92 -0.19 4.64
N ARG A 19 5.07 -1.50 4.90
CA ARG A 19 3.96 -2.46 4.78
C ARG A 19 2.84 -2.16 5.77
N HIS A 20 3.18 -1.84 7.02
CA HIS A 20 2.20 -1.51 8.05
C HIS A 20 1.39 -0.26 7.66
N PHE A 21 2.08 0.80 7.25
CA PHE A 21 1.48 2.04 6.74
C PHE A 21 0.55 1.77 5.55
N ALA A 22 1.03 1.07 4.53
CA ALA A 22 0.24 0.77 3.32
C ALA A 22 -1.01 -0.06 3.62
N ILE A 23 -0.92 -1.06 4.52
CA ILE A 23 -2.09 -1.87 4.89
C ILE A 23 -3.13 -1.03 5.63
N ASN A 24 -2.70 -0.10 6.48
CA ASN A 24 -3.62 0.77 7.20
C ASN A 24 -4.38 1.70 6.25
N LEU A 25 -3.71 2.29 5.25
CA LEU A 25 -4.38 3.07 4.20
C LEU A 25 -5.40 2.23 3.40
N VAL A 26 -5.07 0.99 3.08
CA VAL A 26 -6.03 0.12 2.37
C VAL A 26 -7.26 -0.21 3.22
N ARG A 27 -7.10 -0.28 4.54
CA ARG A 27 -8.20 -0.55 5.48
C ARG A 27 -9.16 0.62 5.62
N THR A 28 -8.71 1.87 5.46
CA THR A 28 -9.54 3.07 5.63
C THR A 28 -10.51 3.32 4.46
N VAL A 29 -10.35 2.64 3.33
CA VAL A 29 -11.29 2.75 2.20
C VAL A 29 -12.66 2.19 2.59
N SER A 30 -13.71 2.98 2.39
CA SER A 30 -15.09 2.61 2.73
C SER A 30 -15.84 1.98 1.55
N ASP A 31 -15.28 0.93 0.93
CA ASP A 31 -15.93 0.17 -0.15
C ASP A 31 -16.24 -1.28 0.26
N LYS A 32 -17.02 -1.97 -0.58
CA LYS A 32 -17.44 -3.36 -0.34
C LYS A 32 -16.36 -4.40 -0.72
N HIS A 33 -15.17 -3.98 -1.13
CA HIS A 33 -14.12 -4.90 -1.57
C HIS A 33 -13.34 -5.48 -0.39
N SER A 34 -12.91 -6.73 -0.52
CA SER A 34 -11.99 -7.34 0.45
C SER A 34 -10.63 -6.65 0.42
N ILE A 35 -9.87 -6.70 1.53
CA ILE A 35 -8.52 -6.12 1.62
C ILE A 35 -7.60 -6.61 0.47
N LYS A 36 -7.71 -7.90 0.10
CA LYS A 36 -6.94 -8.48 -1.02
C LYS A 36 -7.28 -7.79 -2.34
N LEU A 37 -8.57 -7.57 -2.60
CA LEU A 37 -9.03 -6.94 -3.83
C LEU A 37 -8.68 -5.45 -3.86
N ARG A 38 -8.80 -4.73 -2.74
CA ARG A 38 -8.37 -3.32 -2.64
C ARG A 38 -6.89 -3.16 -2.97
N ARG A 39 -6.02 -4.00 -2.38
CA ARG A 39 -4.58 -4.02 -2.70
C ARG A 39 -4.32 -4.29 -4.18
N LYS A 40 -5.02 -5.26 -4.76
CA LYS A 40 -4.89 -5.58 -6.18
C LYS A 40 -5.30 -4.37 -7.01
N LYS A 41 -6.48 -3.79 -6.78
CA LYS A 41 -7.01 -2.66 -7.53
C LYS A 41 -6.09 -1.43 -7.44
N ALA A 42 -5.53 -1.13 -6.27
CA ALA A 42 -4.56 -0.05 -6.09
C ALA A 42 -3.27 -0.25 -6.91
N GLY A 43 -2.90 -1.49 -7.23
CA GLY A 43 -1.78 -1.78 -8.13
C GLY A 43 -2.11 -1.65 -9.62
N TRP A 44 -3.38 -1.56 -10.01
CA TRP A 44 -3.83 -1.54 -11.41
C TRP A 44 -4.54 -0.23 -11.83
N SER A 45 -4.97 0.60 -10.88
CA SER A 45 -5.70 1.84 -11.16
C SER A 45 -5.09 3.00 -10.39
N ALA A 46 -4.55 3.96 -11.13
CA ALA A 46 -3.98 5.18 -10.58
C ALA A 46 -5.03 6.00 -9.82
N ASP A 47 -6.26 6.10 -10.33
CA ASP A 47 -7.36 6.82 -9.67
C ASP A 47 -7.71 6.18 -8.32
N TYR A 48 -7.78 4.85 -8.27
CA TYR A 48 -8.07 4.14 -7.03
C TYR A 48 -6.92 4.26 -6.02
N LEU A 49 -5.67 4.26 -6.50
CA LEU A 49 -4.50 4.55 -5.67
C LEU A 49 -4.54 5.98 -5.11
N ALA A 50 -4.81 6.98 -5.95
CA ALA A 50 -4.92 8.39 -5.54
C ALA A 50 -6.05 8.61 -4.53
N ALA A 51 -7.17 7.89 -4.68
CA ALA A 51 -8.25 7.90 -3.70
C ALA A 51 -7.82 7.33 -2.33
N ILE A 52 -6.99 6.27 -2.31
CA ILE A 52 -6.41 5.69 -1.09
C ILE A 52 -5.42 6.66 -0.43
N LEU A 53 -4.58 7.31 -1.22
CA LEU A 53 -3.58 8.28 -0.73
C LEU A 53 -4.19 9.59 -0.24
N GLY A 54 -5.51 9.78 -0.42
CA GLY A 54 -6.21 11.01 -0.05
C GLY A 54 -5.99 12.17 -1.02
N GLU A 55 -5.33 11.93 -2.15
CA GLU A 55 -4.97 12.94 -3.14
C GLU A 55 -6.19 13.41 -3.94
N LEU A 56 -7.19 12.53 -4.10
CA LEU A 56 -8.48 12.80 -4.75
C LEU A 56 -9.55 13.43 -3.83
N ARG A 57 -9.23 13.70 -2.55
CA ARG A 57 -10.16 14.29 -1.55
C ARG A 57 -9.96 15.80 -1.34
N ARG A 58 -9.30 16.50 -2.28
CA ARG A 58 -9.18 17.96 -2.26
C ARG A 58 -10.32 18.65 -2.99
#